data_AF-A0A1S8WNZ7-F1
#
_entry.id   AF-A0A1S8WNZ7-F1
#
_cell.length_a   1.000
_cell.length_b   1.000
_cell.length_c   1.000
_cell.angle_alpha   90.00
_cell.angle_beta   90.00
_cell.angle_gamma   90.00
#
_symmetry.space_group_name_H-M   'P 1'
#
loop_
_entity.id
_entity.type
_entity.pdbx_description
1 polymer ?
#
loop_
_entity_poly.entity_id
_entity_poly.type
_entity_poly.pdbx_seq_one_letter_code
_entity_poly.pdbx_strand_id
1 'polypeptide(L)'
;MSSIWQSKCDPRQQKLDFAYKGPGFPTWHRAYVLFVEEELGRLNPLPTDPFSKRDGDNFALPYWDWTGQTGCSVCTTDLVGAFSPNGQLLDSSPFADWVTFCPQRPEFDDCHVCDPGLITSNDRKSPMAGTTLWRKVNDPKLAPGFARLPDQLDVDITLNCSDYDAWPYSMGAGRQSFRDLLEGFTDPKDGDSIILPLPSGSANDVNVNQTNTTVSVAPPISSVLNIPVHMHNLVGE
;
A
#
# COMPACT_ATOMS: atom_id res chain seq x y z
N MET A 1 33.40 -11.15 8.04
CA MET A 1 32.54 -10.03 7.58
C MET A 1 31.09 -10.38 7.85
N SER A 2 30.71 -10.38 9.13
CA SER A 2 29.37 -10.70 9.61
C SER A 2 28.98 -9.64 10.63
N SER A 3 28.11 -8.70 10.27
CA SER A 3 27.38 -7.90 11.27
C SER A 3 26.32 -6.95 10.70
N ILE A 4 26.30 -6.64 9.41
CA ILE A 4 25.35 -5.63 8.89
C ILE A 4 23.93 -6.17 8.69
N TRP A 5 23.76 -7.50 8.61
CA TRP A 5 22.47 -8.14 8.33
C TRP A 5 21.82 -8.80 9.55
N GLN A 6 22.41 -8.65 10.75
CA GLN A 6 21.99 -9.37 11.96
C GLN A 6 21.29 -8.50 13.00
N SER A 7 21.10 -7.20 12.74
CA SER A 7 20.26 -6.39 13.62
C SER A 7 18.79 -6.79 13.41
N LYS A 8 18.29 -7.68 14.27
CA LYS A 8 16.85 -7.78 14.52
C LYS A 8 16.40 -6.41 15.03
N CYS A 9 15.76 -5.59 14.21
CA CYS A 9 15.20 -4.34 14.73
C CYS A 9 14.05 -4.68 15.66
N ASP A 10 13.85 -3.89 16.72
CA ASP A 10 12.74 -4.12 17.64
C ASP A 10 11.43 -3.77 16.91
N PRO A 11 10.51 -4.73 16.67
CA PRO A 11 9.24 -4.45 16.00
C PRO A 11 8.35 -3.49 16.80
N ARG A 12 8.68 -3.22 18.08
CA ARG A 12 8.00 -2.22 18.92
C ARG A 12 8.50 -0.79 18.74
N GLN A 13 9.61 -0.58 18.03
CA GLN A 13 10.06 0.77 17.68
C GLN A 13 9.22 1.27 16.50
N GLN A 14 8.62 2.46 16.64
CA GLN A 14 7.93 3.12 15.54
C GLN A 14 8.86 3.19 14.32
N LYS A 15 8.46 2.50 13.25
CA LYS A 15 9.18 2.56 11.98
C LYS A 15 8.79 3.87 11.33
N LEU A 16 9.79 4.72 11.12
CA LEU A 16 9.65 5.92 10.32
C LEU A 16 9.14 5.50 8.94
N ASP A 17 7.96 5.99 8.61
CA ASP A 17 7.36 5.85 7.29
C ASP A 17 7.25 7.26 6.68
N PHE A 18 7.92 7.47 5.56
CA PHE A 18 7.96 8.77 4.89
C PHE A 18 6.90 8.92 3.81
N ALA A 19 6.25 7.81 3.44
CA ALA A 19 5.34 7.73 2.30
C ALA A 19 3.90 7.36 2.71
N TYR A 20 3.71 6.78 3.89
CA TYR A 20 2.41 6.32 4.40
C TYR A 20 2.19 6.79 5.84
N LYS A 21 1.00 6.47 6.39
CA LYS A 21 0.60 6.59 7.80
C LYS A 21 0.65 8.02 8.30
N GLY A 22 0.38 8.99 7.43
CA GLY A 22 0.38 10.40 7.78
C GLY A 22 0.08 11.32 6.60
N PRO A 23 0.05 12.64 6.83
CA PRO A 23 -0.40 13.64 5.86
C PRO A 23 0.37 13.62 4.54
N GLY A 24 1.62 13.13 4.53
CA GLY A 24 2.43 13.05 3.33
C GLY A 24 1.89 12.08 2.27
N PHE A 25 1.06 11.11 2.66
CA PHE A 25 0.69 9.96 1.82
C PHE A 25 0.21 10.33 0.41
N PRO A 26 -0.83 11.16 0.22
CA PRO A 26 -1.30 11.47 -1.13
C PRO A 26 -0.28 12.28 -1.94
N THR A 27 0.46 13.18 -1.27
CA THR A 27 1.44 14.04 -1.94
C THR A 27 2.70 13.29 -2.38
N TRP A 28 3.17 12.34 -1.56
CA TRP A 28 4.32 11.50 -1.87
C TRP A 28 4.01 10.61 -3.07
N HIS A 29 2.87 9.93 -3.06
CA HIS A 29 2.44 9.07 -4.17
C HIS A 29 2.16 9.85 -5.44
N ARG A 30 1.60 11.07 -5.34
CA ARG A 30 1.45 11.95 -6.51
C ARG A 30 2.79 12.30 -7.13
N ALA A 31 3.78 12.69 -6.32
CA ALA A 31 5.12 13.00 -6.82
C ALA A 31 5.79 11.76 -7.45
N TYR A 32 5.62 10.59 -6.84
CA TYR A 32 6.12 9.32 -7.37
C TYR A 32 5.50 8.98 -8.74
N VAL A 33 4.17 9.04 -8.86
CA VAL A 33 3.46 8.76 -10.13
C VAL A 33 3.86 9.73 -11.23
N LEU A 34 3.97 11.04 -10.91
CA LEU A 34 4.44 12.05 -11.87
C LEU A 34 5.85 11.76 -12.37
N PHE A 35 6.76 11.37 -11.46
CA PHE A 35 8.13 11.00 -11.83
C PHE A 35 8.15 9.77 -12.75
N VAL A 36 7.36 8.73 -12.43
CA VAL A 36 7.27 7.52 -13.26
C VAL A 36 6.67 7.83 -14.63
N GLU A 37 5.61 8.63 -14.69
CA GLU A 37 4.98 9.07 -15.95
C GLU A 37 5.98 9.78 -16.86
N GLU A 38 6.74 10.74 -16.30
CA GLU A 38 7.75 11.51 -17.01
C GLU A 38 8.87 10.60 -17.55
N GLU A 39 9.40 9.68 -16.73
CA GLU A 39 10.46 8.76 -17.15
C GLU A 39 10.00 7.76 -18.20
N LEU A 40 8.79 7.21 -18.08
CA LEU A 40 8.22 6.31 -19.10
C LEU A 40 7.98 7.05 -20.42
N GLY A 41 7.52 8.30 -20.36
CA GLY A 41 7.38 9.17 -21.53
C GLY A 41 8.70 9.40 -22.28
N ARG A 42 9.85 9.37 -21.57
CA ARG A 42 11.19 9.48 -22.18
C ARG A 42 11.68 8.19 -22.84
N LEU A 43 11.21 7.03 -22.41
CA LEU A 43 11.69 5.72 -22.91
C LEU A 43 11.24 5.41 -24.35
N ASN A 44 10.23 6.11 -24.85
CA ASN A 44 9.65 5.84 -26.16
C ASN A 44 10.02 6.96 -27.15
N PRO A 45 11.19 6.92 -27.82
CA PRO A 45 11.48 7.76 -28.98
C PRO A 45 11.32 6.95 -30.27
N LEU A 46 10.09 6.73 -30.73
CA LEU A 46 9.76 6.22 -32.05
C LEU A 46 9.83 7.36 -33.07
N PRO A 47 10.76 7.32 -34.04
CA PRO A 47 10.93 8.39 -35.03
C PRO A 47 9.70 8.62 -35.93
N THR A 48 8.78 7.66 -35.96
CA THR A 48 7.59 7.64 -36.83
C THR A 48 6.29 7.88 -36.09
N ASP A 49 6.32 8.00 -34.76
CA ASP A 49 5.13 8.24 -33.95
C ASP A 49 5.05 9.74 -33.59
N PRO A 50 4.06 10.50 -34.12
CA PRO A 50 3.92 11.93 -33.85
C PRO A 50 3.59 12.25 -32.38
N PHE A 51 3.20 11.24 -31.59
CA PHE A 51 2.97 11.37 -30.15
C PHE A 51 4.25 11.10 -29.34
N SER A 52 5.20 10.38 -29.91
CA SER A 52 6.49 10.00 -29.32
C SER A 52 7.57 11.08 -29.51
N LYS A 53 7.22 12.35 -29.25
CA LYS A 53 8.26 13.36 -29.08
C LYS A 53 9.00 13.10 -27.78
N ARG A 54 10.32 13.28 -27.83
CA ARG A 54 11.31 13.07 -26.76
C ARG A 54 11.08 13.91 -25.49
N ASP A 55 9.99 14.66 -25.44
CA ASP A 55 9.69 15.70 -24.45
C ASP A 55 8.71 15.19 -23.37
N GLY A 56 8.15 13.98 -23.49
CA GLY A 56 7.23 13.39 -22.50
C GLY A 56 5.76 13.84 -22.64
N ASP A 57 5.46 14.79 -23.53
CA ASP A 57 4.17 15.51 -23.57
C ASP A 57 2.93 14.72 -24.01
N ASN A 58 3.05 13.48 -24.52
CA ASN A 58 1.88 12.69 -24.96
C ASN A 58 1.79 11.29 -24.35
N PHE A 59 2.55 11.01 -23.30
CA PHE A 59 2.39 9.80 -22.50
C PHE A 59 1.67 10.15 -21.21
N ALA A 60 0.66 9.34 -20.84
CA ALA A 60 0.00 9.47 -19.55
C ALA A 60 -0.23 8.08 -18.95
N LEU A 61 -0.06 7.96 -17.64
CA LEU A 61 -0.35 6.73 -16.91
C LEU A 61 -1.88 6.54 -16.82
N PRO A 62 -2.42 5.41 -17.30
CA PRO A 62 -3.82 5.11 -17.08
C PRO A 62 -4.06 4.78 -15.60
N TYR A 63 -5.28 5.02 -15.12
CA TYR A 63 -5.74 4.57 -13.81
C TYR A 63 -6.67 3.36 -13.94
N TRP A 64 -6.76 2.57 -12.88
CA TRP A 64 -7.77 1.52 -12.75
C TRP A 64 -8.88 2.00 -11.81
N ASP A 65 -10.09 2.13 -12.35
CA ASP A 65 -11.29 2.31 -11.53
C ASP A 65 -11.73 0.96 -10.95
N TRP A 66 -11.38 0.74 -9.69
CA TRP A 66 -11.78 -0.44 -8.92
C TRP A 66 -13.17 -0.28 -8.27
N THR A 67 -13.80 0.89 -8.37
CA THR A 67 -15.06 1.21 -7.68
C THR A 67 -16.17 0.25 -8.08
N GLY A 68 -16.71 -0.49 -7.12
CA GLY A 68 -17.81 -1.43 -7.34
C GLY A 68 -17.44 -2.70 -8.12
N GLN A 69 -16.15 -2.93 -8.39
CA GLN A 69 -15.69 -4.15 -9.07
C GLN A 69 -15.73 -5.34 -8.10
N THR A 70 -16.06 -6.53 -8.60
CA THR A 70 -16.07 -7.78 -7.80
C THR A 70 -14.74 -8.55 -7.88
N GLY A 71 -13.76 -8.01 -8.59
CA GLY A 71 -12.45 -8.63 -8.81
C GLY A 71 -11.55 -7.72 -9.64
N CYS A 72 -10.36 -8.20 -9.98
CA CYS A 72 -9.40 -7.43 -10.76
C CYS A 72 -9.75 -7.46 -12.26
N SER A 73 -10.52 -6.47 -12.72
CA SER A 73 -10.93 -6.36 -14.14
C SER A 73 -9.76 -6.13 -15.10
N VAL A 74 -8.66 -5.57 -14.61
CA VAL A 74 -7.42 -5.34 -15.37
C VAL A 74 -6.45 -6.52 -15.37
N CYS A 75 -6.72 -7.58 -14.59
CA CYS A 75 -5.84 -8.76 -14.47
C CYS A 75 -6.03 -9.72 -15.65
N THR A 76 -5.82 -9.21 -16.85
CA THR A 76 -5.81 -9.94 -18.11
C THR A 76 -4.39 -9.96 -18.68
N THR A 77 -4.08 -10.96 -19.51
CA THR A 77 -2.74 -11.14 -20.09
C THR A 77 -2.24 -9.92 -20.87
N ASP A 78 -3.14 -9.20 -21.55
CA ASP A 78 -2.88 -8.01 -22.37
C ASP A 78 -2.75 -6.71 -21.57
N LEU A 79 -3.21 -6.70 -20.32
CA LEU A 79 -3.06 -5.59 -19.38
C LEU A 79 -2.05 -5.98 -18.31
N VAL A 80 -2.42 -6.00 -17.02
CA VAL A 80 -1.43 -6.17 -15.94
C VAL A 80 -0.96 -7.61 -15.75
N GLY A 81 -1.56 -8.59 -16.44
CA GLY A 81 -1.24 -10.01 -16.39
C GLY A 81 -2.29 -10.84 -15.66
N ALA A 82 -2.86 -11.82 -16.37
CA ALA A 82 -3.69 -12.86 -15.77
C ALA A 82 -2.84 -13.80 -14.91
N PHE A 83 -3.44 -14.40 -13.88
CA PHE A 83 -2.76 -15.29 -12.96
C PHE A 83 -3.58 -16.55 -12.67
N SER A 84 -2.88 -17.61 -12.31
CA SER A 84 -3.48 -18.89 -11.94
C SER A 84 -3.97 -18.87 -10.48
N PRO A 85 -4.81 -19.82 -10.04
CA PRO A 85 -5.26 -19.91 -8.64
C PRO A 85 -4.13 -20.00 -7.59
N ASN A 86 -2.93 -20.44 -8.00
CA ASN A 86 -1.74 -20.45 -7.12
C ASN A 86 -1.02 -19.09 -7.02
N GLY A 87 -1.49 -18.10 -7.79
CA GLY A 87 -1.03 -16.73 -7.84
C GLY A 87 0.13 -16.44 -8.80
N GLN A 88 0.61 -17.43 -9.54
CA GLN A 88 1.60 -17.21 -10.60
C GLN A 88 0.94 -16.54 -11.80
N LEU A 89 1.59 -15.52 -12.37
CA LEU A 89 1.17 -14.95 -13.64
C LEU A 89 1.29 -16.00 -14.75
N LEU A 90 0.37 -15.96 -15.71
CA LEU A 90 0.42 -16.84 -16.88
C LEU A 90 1.62 -16.47 -17.76
N ASP A 91 2.31 -17.46 -18.33
CA ASP A 91 3.47 -17.28 -19.22
C ASP A 91 3.20 -16.37 -20.43
N SER A 92 1.92 -16.20 -20.79
CA SER A 92 1.52 -15.29 -21.86
C SER A 92 1.59 -13.82 -21.47
N SER A 93 1.71 -13.49 -20.18
CA SER A 93 1.81 -12.12 -19.69
C SER A 93 3.23 -11.56 -19.90
N PRO A 94 3.37 -10.30 -20.34
CA PRO A 94 4.68 -9.66 -20.44
C PRO A 94 5.38 -9.49 -19.07
N PHE A 95 4.64 -9.67 -17.97
CA PHE A 95 5.12 -9.55 -16.60
C PHE A 95 5.47 -10.89 -15.94
N ALA A 96 5.28 -12.02 -16.62
CA ALA A 96 5.43 -13.36 -16.00
C ALA A 96 6.84 -13.60 -15.42
N ASP A 97 7.87 -13.11 -16.12
CA ASP A 97 9.27 -13.26 -15.73
C ASP A 97 9.82 -12.11 -14.88
N TRP A 98 8.99 -11.12 -14.55
CA TRP A 98 9.43 -9.98 -13.74
C TRP A 98 9.84 -10.45 -12.35
N VAL A 99 11.03 -10.04 -11.93
CA VAL A 99 11.59 -10.35 -10.61
C VAL A 99 11.31 -9.17 -9.69
N THR A 100 10.79 -9.44 -8.51
CA THR A 100 10.56 -8.41 -7.48
C THR A 100 11.89 -7.95 -6.89
N PHE A 101 11.98 -6.68 -6.50
CA PHE A 101 13.11 -6.14 -5.75
C PHE A 101 12.63 -5.67 -4.40
N CYS A 102 13.44 -5.93 -3.37
CA CYS A 102 13.14 -5.62 -1.98
C CYS A 102 11.81 -6.20 -1.47
N PRO A 103 11.49 -7.48 -1.73
CA PRO A 103 10.30 -8.08 -1.14
C PRO A 103 10.45 -8.14 0.39
N GLN A 104 9.32 -8.07 1.09
CA GLN A 104 9.29 -8.39 2.52
C GLN A 104 9.82 -9.83 2.72
N ARG A 105 10.77 -9.99 3.64
CA ARG A 105 11.40 -11.29 3.90
C ARG A 105 10.84 -11.88 5.18
N PRO A 106 10.18 -13.06 5.14
CA PRO A 106 9.54 -13.66 6.31
C PRO A 106 10.48 -13.88 7.51
N GLU A 107 11.78 -14.03 7.25
CA GLU A 107 12.80 -14.32 8.26
C GLU A 107 13.33 -13.07 8.99
N PHE A 108 12.98 -11.86 8.54
CA PHE A 108 13.59 -10.61 9.00
C PHE A 108 12.62 -9.69 9.78
N ASP A 109 11.41 -10.16 10.12
CA ASP A 109 10.29 -9.28 10.51
C ASP A 109 10.15 -8.10 9.51
N ASP A 110 9.42 -7.04 9.82
CA ASP A 110 9.38 -5.81 9.01
C ASP A 110 10.73 -5.05 9.01
N CYS A 111 11.84 -5.69 9.40
CA CYS A 111 13.15 -5.07 9.59
C CYS A 111 14.04 -5.22 8.35
N HIS A 112 13.45 -5.63 7.23
CA HIS A 112 14.14 -5.67 5.95
C HIS A 112 14.43 -4.25 5.47
N VAL A 113 15.72 -3.88 5.43
CA VAL A 113 16.16 -2.66 4.75
C VAL A 113 16.34 -2.99 3.27
N CYS A 114 15.54 -2.36 2.42
CA CYS A 114 15.82 -2.25 1.00
C CYS A 114 17.00 -1.30 0.82
N ASP A 115 18.11 -1.79 0.28
CA ASP A 115 19.25 -0.94 -0.10
C ASP A 115 19.36 -0.92 -1.63
N PRO A 116 18.85 0.13 -2.30
CA PRO A 116 18.98 0.27 -3.75
C PRO A 116 20.43 0.25 -4.23
N GLY A 117 21.40 0.65 -3.39
CA GLY A 117 22.83 0.62 -3.72
C GLY A 117 23.40 -0.79 -3.85
N LEU A 118 22.68 -1.81 -3.40
CA LEU A 118 23.04 -3.22 -3.58
C LEU A 118 22.37 -3.87 -4.79
N ILE A 119 21.60 -3.13 -5.58
CA ILE A 119 21.05 -3.63 -6.83
C ILE A 119 22.17 -3.66 -7.87
N THR A 120 22.80 -4.82 -8.02
CA THR A 120 23.93 -5.03 -8.94
C THR A 120 23.54 -5.62 -10.29
N SER A 121 22.30 -6.12 -10.42
CA SER A 121 21.72 -6.63 -11.66
C SER A 121 20.20 -6.52 -11.65
N ASN A 122 19.59 -6.55 -12.83
CA ASN A 122 18.12 -6.57 -13.01
C ASN A 122 17.56 -8.00 -13.03
N ASP A 123 18.28 -8.96 -12.44
CA ASP A 123 17.91 -10.38 -12.41
C ASP A 123 18.02 -10.95 -10.99
N ARG A 124 17.68 -12.24 -10.82
CA ARG A 124 17.73 -12.94 -9.52
C ARG A 124 19.11 -13.03 -8.88
N LYS A 125 20.19 -12.60 -9.56
CA LYS A 125 21.53 -12.57 -8.98
C LYS A 125 21.74 -11.37 -8.06
N SER A 126 20.89 -10.35 -8.16
CA SER A 126 20.96 -9.20 -7.26
C SER A 126 20.65 -9.65 -5.82
N PRO A 127 21.45 -9.22 -4.83
CA PRO A 127 21.17 -9.48 -3.41
C PRO A 127 19.80 -8.99 -2.94
N MET A 128 19.25 -7.98 -3.63
CA MET A 128 17.94 -7.37 -3.34
C MET A 128 16.79 -8.03 -4.11
N ALA A 129 17.06 -8.97 -5.02
CA ALA A 129 16.02 -9.64 -5.79
C ALA A 129 15.23 -10.65 -4.94
N GLY A 130 13.94 -10.77 -5.27
CA GLY A 130 13.00 -11.71 -4.70
C GLY A 130 12.62 -12.84 -5.65
N THR A 131 11.42 -13.37 -5.45
CA THR A 131 10.78 -14.29 -6.39
C THR A 131 10.22 -13.52 -7.59
N THR A 132 9.75 -14.27 -8.59
CA THR A 132 8.91 -13.68 -9.64
C THR A 132 7.67 -13.04 -9.06
N LEU A 133 7.15 -12.06 -9.78
CA LEU A 133 5.89 -11.41 -9.47
C LEU A 133 4.78 -12.46 -9.30
N TRP A 134 3.98 -12.27 -8.26
CA TRP A 134 2.85 -13.14 -7.95
C TRP A 134 1.68 -12.26 -7.50
N ARG A 135 0.45 -12.71 -7.76
CA ARG A 135 -0.78 -12.01 -7.35
C ARG A 135 -1.82 -13.02 -6.90
N LYS A 136 -2.53 -12.73 -5.82
CA LYS A 136 -3.59 -13.60 -5.34
C LYS A 136 -4.78 -12.78 -4.89
N VAL A 137 -5.97 -13.16 -5.31
CA VAL A 137 -7.20 -12.60 -4.73
C VAL A 137 -7.33 -13.14 -3.32
N ASN A 138 -7.60 -12.25 -2.38
CA ASN A 138 -7.84 -12.62 -1.00
C ASN A 138 -8.96 -13.67 -0.87
N ASP A 139 -8.84 -14.59 0.09
CA ASP A 139 -9.90 -15.53 0.45
C ASP A 139 -10.86 -14.84 1.44
N PRO A 140 -12.12 -14.57 1.07
CA PRO A 140 -13.10 -13.90 1.94
C PRO A 140 -13.32 -14.60 3.28
N LYS A 141 -13.05 -15.91 3.36
CA LYS A 141 -13.18 -16.67 4.62
C LYS A 141 -12.02 -16.44 5.57
N LEU A 142 -10.83 -16.13 5.03
CA LEU A 142 -9.61 -15.92 5.82
C LEU A 142 -9.43 -14.45 6.19
N ALA A 143 -9.80 -13.52 5.31
CA ALA A 143 -9.75 -12.09 5.58
C ALA A 143 -11.03 -11.38 5.09
N PRO A 144 -12.14 -11.46 5.86
CA PRO A 144 -13.43 -10.91 5.44
C PRO A 144 -13.44 -9.38 5.26
N GLY A 145 -12.58 -8.65 5.97
CA GLY A 145 -12.40 -7.20 5.78
C GLY A 145 -11.86 -6.82 4.39
N PHE A 146 -11.22 -7.77 3.71
CA PHE A 146 -10.64 -7.63 2.37
C PHE A 146 -11.43 -8.42 1.32
N ALA A 147 -12.68 -8.77 1.64
CA ALA A 147 -13.50 -9.62 0.78
C ALA A 147 -14.09 -8.89 -0.43
N ARG A 148 -14.08 -7.56 -0.44
CA ARG A 148 -14.61 -6.73 -1.52
C ARG A 148 -13.69 -5.55 -1.80
N LEU A 149 -13.68 -5.12 -3.06
CA LEU A 149 -13.18 -3.80 -3.42
C LEU A 149 -14.17 -2.72 -2.93
N PRO A 150 -13.73 -1.48 -2.72
CA PRO A 150 -14.64 -0.42 -2.31
C PRO A 150 -15.66 -0.08 -3.41
N ASP A 151 -16.84 0.38 -3.00
CA ASP A 151 -17.95 0.77 -3.85
C ASP A 151 -18.14 2.30 -3.88
N GLN A 152 -19.13 2.76 -4.64
CA GLN A 152 -19.38 4.19 -4.83
C GLN A 152 -19.66 4.91 -3.51
N LEU A 153 -20.32 4.27 -2.54
CA LEU A 153 -20.63 4.90 -1.27
C LEU A 153 -19.35 5.10 -0.43
N ASP A 154 -18.37 4.19 -0.54
CA ASP A 154 -17.07 4.38 0.11
C ASP A 154 -16.33 5.61 -0.46
N VAL A 155 -16.36 5.77 -1.78
CA VAL A 155 -15.77 6.91 -2.50
C VAL A 155 -16.48 8.21 -2.13
N ASP A 156 -17.81 8.22 -2.16
CA ASP A 156 -18.61 9.42 -1.87
C ASP A 156 -18.39 9.92 -0.44
N ILE A 157 -18.36 9.00 0.55
CA ILE A 157 -18.07 9.37 1.95
C ILE A 157 -16.66 9.93 2.07
N THR A 158 -15.67 9.28 1.45
CA THR A 158 -14.28 9.72 1.49
C THR A 158 -14.14 11.14 0.91
N LEU A 159 -14.71 11.39 -0.27
CA LEU A 159 -14.66 12.69 -0.93
C LEU A 159 -15.44 13.80 -0.20
N ASN A 160 -16.45 13.42 0.61
CA ASN A 160 -17.23 14.38 1.40
C ASN A 160 -16.57 14.72 2.76
N CYS A 161 -15.42 14.13 3.08
CA CYS A 161 -14.66 14.52 4.26
C CYS A 161 -14.11 15.95 4.11
N SER A 162 -14.41 16.82 5.07
CA SER A 162 -14.05 18.24 4.98
C SER A 162 -12.58 18.52 5.28
N ASP A 163 -11.99 17.76 6.20
CA ASP A 163 -10.64 18.01 6.66
C ASP A 163 -9.68 17.09 5.93
N TYR A 164 -8.58 17.67 5.45
CA TYR A 164 -7.55 16.92 4.72
C TYR A 164 -6.96 15.78 5.58
N ASP A 165 -6.63 16.10 6.83
CA ASP A 165 -6.21 15.14 7.85
C ASP A 165 -6.60 15.68 9.24
N ALA A 166 -6.56 14.83 10.26
CA ALA A 166 -6.91 15.16 11.63
C ALA A 166 -5.85 14.65 12.60
N TRP A 167 -5.79 15.25 13.79
CA TRP A 167 -4.95 14.75 14.88
C TRP A 167 -5.25 13.27 15.15
N PRO A 168 -4.24 12.38 15.32
CA PRO A 168 -2.82 12.66 15.56
C PRO A 168 -1.94 12.76 14.31
N TYR A 169 -2.52 12.92 13.11
CA TYR A 169 -1.79 12.92 11.84
C TYR A 169 -1.02 11.62 11.62
N SER A 170 -1.65 10.52 12.03
CA SER A 170 -1.14 9.15 11.90
C SER A 170 -2.27 8.19 11.53
N MET A 171 -2.00 6.89 11.54
CA MET A 171 -3.04 5.86 11.38
C MET A 171 -4.15 6.06 12.43
N GLY A 172 -5.39 5.85 12.02
CA GLY A 172 -6.53 5.88 12.93
C GLY A 172 -6.95 7.30 13.33
N ALA A 173 -6.63 8.30 12.50
CA ALA A 173 -7.17 9.65 12.65
C ALA A 173 -8.70 9.70 12.46
N GLY A 174 -9.30 8.63 11.93
CA GLY A 174 -10.74 8.45 11.88
C GLY A 174 -11.41 9.22 10.76
N ARG A 175 -12.75 9.29 10.80
CA ARG A 175 -13.59 9.83 9.73
C ARG A 175 -13.48 11.34 9.50
N GLN A 176 -12.78 12.05 10.38
CA GLN A 176 -12.47 13.47 10.18
C GLN A 176 -11.25 13.64 9.26
N SER A 177 -10.49 12.58 8.96
CA SER A 177 -9.33 12.65 8.08
C SER A 177 -9.63 12.08 6.71
N PHE A 178 -9.68 12.94 5.68
CA PHE A 178 -9.73 12.50 4.28
C PHE A 178 -8.56 11.56 3.96
N ARG A 179 -7.34 11.89 4.43
CA ARG A 179 -6.13 11.09 4.20
C ARG A 179 -6.29 9.69 4.78
N ASP A 180 -6.75 9.55 6.02
CA ASP A 180 -6.87 8.26 6.71
C ASP A 180 -7.97 7.38 6.08
N LEU A 181 -9.05 8.00 5.60
CA LEU A 181 -10.10 7.35 4.81
C LEU A 181 -9.57 6.87 3.44
N LEU A 182 -8.88 7.74 2.71
CA LEU A 182 -8.33 7.43 1.39
C LEU A 182 -7.26 6.35 1.43
N GLU A 183 -6.32 6.47 2.38
CA GLU A 183 -5.27 5.48 2.63
C GLU A 183 -5.87 4.15 3.10
N GLY A 184 -6.98 4.22 3.84
CA GLY A 184 -7.78 3.07 4.20
C GLY A 184 -7.48 2.53 5.58
N PHE A 185 -7.03 3.34 6.53
CA PHE A 185 -6.95 2.94 7.94
C PHE A 185 -8.29 3.11 8.68
N THR A 186 -9.23 3.83 8.08
CA THR A 186 -10.60 3.98 8.58
C THR A 186 -11.58 3.52 7.50
N ASP A 187 -12.54 2.64 7.85
CA ASP A 187 -13.64 2.28 6.95
C ASP A 187 -14.53 3.51 6.74
N PRO A 188 -14.80 3.94 5.49
CA PRO A 188 -15.72 5.04 5.24
C PRO A 188 -17.14 4.79 5.78
N LYS A 189 -17.59 3.54 5.88
CA LYS A 189 -18.94 3.18 6.34
C LYS A 189 -19.02 2.96 7.85
N ASP A 190 -17.98 2.42 8.48
CA ASP A 190 -17.98 2.23 9.93
C ASP A 190 -17.54 3.51 10.66
N GLY A 191 -18.30 3.89 11.67
CA GLY A 191 -18.15 5.15 12.43
C GLY A 191 -16.95 5.19 13.37
N ASP A 192 -16.41 4.02 13.72
CA ASP A 192 -15.44 3.87 14.80
C ASP A 192 -14.03 3.78 14.25
N SER A 193 -13.25 4.82 14.55
CA SER A 193 -11.79 4.81 14.48
C SER A 193 -11.25 3.55 15.15
N ILE A 194 -10.39 2.81 14.45
CA ILE A 194 -9.56 1.79 15.07
C ILE A 194 -8.73 2.51 16.14
N ILE A 195 -9.08 2.34 17.43
CA ILE A 195 -8.22 2.79 18.52
C ILE A 195 -6.99 1.88 18.51
N LEU A 196 -5.97 2.31 17.76
CA LEU A 196 -4.64 1.74 17.93
C LEU A 196 -4.11 2.17 19.30
N PRO A 197 -3.48 1.28 20.08
CA PRO A 197 -2.80 1.70 21.30
C PRO A 197 -1.71 2.70 20.92
N LEU A 198 -1.94 3.98 21.20
CA LEU A 198 -0.87 4.98 21.20
C LEU A 198 0.25 4.45 22.12
N PRO A 199 1.52 4.50 21.70
CA PRO A 199 2.61 4.23 22.63
C PRO A 199 2.48 5.24 23.78
N SER A 200 2.30 4.71 24.98
CA SER A 200 2.10 5.49 26.20
C SER A 200 3.31 6.38 26.44
N GLY A 201 3.15 7.66 26.10
CA GLY A 201 4.19 8.69 26.22
C GLY A 201 3.58 10.09 26.29
N SER A 202 2.79 10.33 27.33
CA SER A 202 2.42 11.65 27.90
C SER A 202 2.08 12.80 26.93
N ALA A 203 0.79 13.13 26.80
CA ALA A 203 0.27 14.49 26.91
C ALA A 203 -1.27 14.51 27.01
N ASN A 204 -1.74 14.62 28.25
CA ASN A 204 -2.95 15.31 28.75
C ASN A 204 -4.19 15.46 27.84
N ASP A 205 -5.26 14.78 28.27
CA ASP A 205 -6.67 15.20 28.29
C ASP A 205 -7.18 16.16 27.21
N VAL A 206 -7.91 15.61 26.23
CA VAL A 206 -9.17 16.23 25.79
C VAL A 206 -10.25 15.15 25.78
N ASN A 207 -11.14 15.29 26.75
CA ASN A 207 -12.32 14.47 26.97
C ASN A 207 -13.39 14.86 25.95
N VAL A 208 -13.71 13.99 24.99
CA VAL A 208 -14.94 14.11 24.19
C VAL A 208 -15.74 12.81 24.34
N ASN A 209 -16.81 12.93 25.11
CA ASN A 209 -17.86 11.95 25.38
C ASN A 209 -18.05 10.89 24.27
N GLN A 210 -17.57 9.66 24.52
CA GLN A 210 -18.23 8.47 24.00
C GLN A 210 -18.36 7.43 25.12
N THR A 211 -19.58 6.92 25.24
CA THR A 211 -20.13 6.20 26.37
C THR A 211 -19.63 4.76 26.48
N ASN A 212 -19.22 4.37 27.69
CA ASN A 212 -19.25 3.02 28.26
C ASN A 212 -18.85 1.82 27.39
N THR A 213 -17.56 1.45 27.44
CA THR A 213 -17.14 0.03 27.45
C THR A 213 -15.75 -0.12 28.07
N THR A 214 -15.69 -0.75 29.25
CA THR A 214 -14.48 -1.34 29.82
C THR A 214 -14.11 -2.61 29.06
N VAL A 215 -12.84 -2.83 28.69
CA VAL A 215 -12.05 -4.05 29.00
C VAL A 215 -10.56 -3.79 28.67
N SER A 216 -9.72 -4.21 29.61
CA SER A 216 -8.26 -4.21 29.59
C SER A 216 -7.64 -5.58 29.27
N VAL A 217 -6.34 -5.53 28.95
CA VAL A 217 -5.27 -6.56 29.09
C VAL A 217 -4.88 -7.37 27.84
N ALA A 218 -3.67 -7.08 27.34
CA ALA A 218 -2.90 -7.84 26.34
C ALA A 218 -2.12 -9.02 26.96
N PRO A 219 -1.93 -10.16 26.25
CA PRO A 219 -0.63 -10.51 25.60
C PRO A 219 -0.80 -11.44 24.36
N PRO A 220 0.24 -12.07 23.75
CA PRO A 220 1.54 -11.62 23.23
C PRO A 220 1.54 -11.49 21.67
N ILE A 221 2.49 -10.74 21.10
CA ILE A 221 2.59 -10.39 19.68
C ILE A 221 3.10 -11.58 18.85
N SER A 222 2.28 -12.13 17.95
CA SER A 222 2.68 -13.19 17.01
C SER A 222 2.06 -13.11 15.61
N SER A 223 1.49 -11.98 15.21
CA SER A 223 0.93 -11.83 13.88
C SER A 223 1.11 -10.39 13.44
N VAL A 224 1.37 -10.19 12.15
CA VAL A 224 1.13 -8.93 11.45
C VAL A 224 -0.13 -8.33 12.04
N LEU A 225 -0.03 -7.10 12.55
CA LEU A 225 -1.17 -6.37 13.09
C LEU A 225 -2.28 -6.45 12.02
N ASN A 226 -3.32 -7.25 12.27
CA ASN A 226 -4.54 -7.29 11.45
C ASN A 226 -5.28 -5.97 11.67
N ILE A 227 -4.66 -4.87 11.27
CA ILE A 227 -5.34 -3.59 11.13
C ILE A 227 -6.23 -3.81 9.91
N PRO A 228 -7.56 -3.83 10.06
CA PRO A 228 -8.42 -3.83 8.90
C PRO A 228 -8.05 -2.60 8.06
N VAL A 229 -7.77 -2.84 6.78
CA VAL A 229 -7.47 -1.78 5.84
C VAL A 229 -8.49 -1.76 4.71
N HIS A 230 -8.70 -0.58 4.16
CA HIS A 230 -9.76 -0.21 3.23
C HIS A 230 -9.15 0.50 2.00
N MET A 231 -9.99 1.00 1.09
CA MET A 231 -9.60 1.93 0.00
C MET A 231 -8.27 1.59 -0.67
N HIS A 232 -7.23 2.43 -0.55
CA HIS A 232 -5.93 2.22 -1.18
C HIS A 232 -5.27 0.90 -0.76
N ASN A 233 -5.25 0.61 0.53
CA ASN A 233 -4.62 -0.59 1.09
C ASN A 233 -5.37 -1.90 0.77
N LEU A 234 -6.59 -1.84 0.21
CA LEU A 234 -7.26 -3.01 -0.39
C LEU A 234 -6.76 -3.33 -1.80
N VAL A 235 -6.11 -2.36 -2.45
CA VAL A 235 -5.71 -2.41 -3.87
C VAL A 235 -4.19 -2.42 -4.00
N GLY A 236 -3.46 -1.91 -3.01
CA GLY A 236 -2.01 -1.93 -2.91
C GLY A 236 -1.56 -2.53 -1.58
N GLU A 237 -1.08 -3.77 -1.64
CA GLU A 237 0.04 -4.36 -0.89
C GLU A 237 0.39 -5.73 -1.51
#